data_AF-A0A2D4LA88-F1
#
_entry.id   AF-A0A2D4LA88-F1
#
_cell.length_a   1.000
_cell.length_b   1.000
_cell.length_c   1.000
_cell.angle_alpha   90.00
_cell.angle_beta   90.00
_cell.angle_gamma   90.00
#
_symmetry.space_group_name_H-M   'P 1'
#
loop_
_entity.id
_entity.type
_entity.pdbx_description
1 polymer ?
#
loop_
_entity_poly.entity_id
_entity_poly.type
_entity_poly.pdbx_seq_one_letter_code
_entity_poly.pdbx_strand_id
1 'polypeptide(L)'
;KPFVPRTVIVGGKAAPGYHMAKMIIKLITAVGQVVNNDPGVGNKLKVIFLENYRVSLAEKVIPATDLSEQISTAGTEASGTGNMKFMLNGALTIGTMDGANVEMAEEAGEENLFIFGMRVPDVEELDRRGYHAQEYYDKLPELKQAMDQIKCGFFSPQQPDLFKDLVNMLFHHDRFKVFADYEAYVKCQDSVSKVYMNSKEWTKMVIRNIAASGKFSSDRTIKEYARDIWNVEPSDLKIPPPNVPRDVADEMLANDSAEKLSV
;
A
#
# COMPACT_ATOMS: atom_id res chain seq x y z
N LYS A 1 28.35 -3.17 5.22
CA LYS A 1 27.39 -2.24 4.57
C LYS A 1 26.69 -1.45 5.68
N PRO A 2 26.47 -0.14 5.56
CA PRO A 2 25.60 0.57 6.49
C PRO A 2 24.23 -0.08 6.49
N PHE A 3 23.63 -0.26 7.66
CA PHE A 3 22.38 -1.00 7.85
C PHE A 3 21.33 -0.02 8.39
N VAL A 4 20.19 0.08 7.72
CA VAL A 4 19.06 0.93 8.13
C VAL A 4 18.10 0.08 8.97
N PRO A 5 17.90 0.38 10.27
CA PRO A 5 16.92 -0.31 11.08
C PRO A 5 15.51 -0.22 10.51
N ARG A 6 14.77 -1.34 10.52
CA ARG A 6 13.39 -1.39 10.01
C ARG A 6 12.45 -2.05 11.00
N THR A 7 11.27 -1.47 11.13
CA THR A 7 10.11 -2.10 11.77
C THR A 7 9.06 -2.31 10.69
N VAL A 8 8.92 -3.55 10.24
CA VAL A 8 7.93 -3.94 9.24
C VAL A 8 6.61 -4.23 9.95
N ILE A 9 5.60 -3.42 9.66
CA ILE A 9 4.27 -3.51 10.27
C ILE A 9 3.29 -3.99 9.22
N VAL A 10 2.67 -5.15 9.47
CA VAL A 10 1.61 -5.68 8.60
C VAL A 10 0.31 -5.71 9.38
N GLY A 11 -0.78 -5.24 8.80
CA GLY A 11 -2.11 -5.26 9.41
C GLY A 11 -3.16 -5.68 8.40
N GLY A 12 -4.18 -6.42 8.87
CA GLY A 12 -5.26 -6.86 7.99
C GLY A 12 -6.16 -7.92 8.62
N LYS A 13 -7.18 -8.33 7.87
CA LYS A 13 -8.08 -9.43 8.23
C LYS A 13 -8.19 -10.38 7.05
N ALA A 14 -8.20 -11.67 7.33
CA ALA A 14 -8.56 -12.69 6.37
C ALA A 14 -10.06 -12.99 6.47
N ALA A 15 -10.72 -13.17 5.33
CA ALA A 15 -12.09 -13.66 5.31
C ALA A 15 -12.16 -15.06 5.98
N PRO A 16 -13.26 -15.42 6.68
CA PRO A 16 -13.32 -16.66 7.45
C PRO A 16 -13.06 -17.94 6.64
N GLY A 17 -13.52 -17.99 5.39
CA GLY A 17 -13.31 -19.12 4.49
C GLY A 17 -11.98 -19.08 3.71
N TYR A 18 -11.21 -18.00 3.79
CA TYR A 18 -10.02 -17.84 2.97
C TYR A 18 -8.78 -18.46 3.63
N HIS A 19 -8.57 -19.75 3.35
CA HIS A 19 -7.46 -20.53 3.91
C HIS A 19 -6.08 -19.92 3.63
N MET A 20 -5.76 -19.56 2.38
CA MET A 20 -4.45 -18.98 2.05
C MET A 20 -4.18 -17.65 2.73
N ALA A 21 -5.16 -16.75 2.80
CA ALA A 21 -4.99 -15.50 3.55
C ALA A 21 -4.69 -15.75 5.05
N LYS A 22 -5.35 -16.73 5.67
CA LYS A 22 -5.04 -17.13 7.06
C LYS A 22 -3.64 -17.72 7.19
N MET A 23 -3.19 -18.52 6.23
CA MET A 23 -1.84 -19.07 6.21
C MET A 23 -0.77 -17.99 6.03
N ILE A 24 -1.03 -16.95 5.24
CA ILE A 24 -0.15 -15.78 5.11
C ILE A 24 -0.03 -15.04 6.45
N ILE A 25 -1.13 -14.79 7.17
CA ILE A 25 -1.11 -14.21 8.52
C ILE A 25 -0.28 -15.08 9.48
N LYS A 26 -0.47 -16.40 9.42
CA LYS A 26 0.32 -17.35 10.23
C LYS A 26 1.81 -17.32 9.88
N LEU A 27 2.16 -17.17 8.60
CA LEU A 27 3.55 -17.07 8.18
C LEU A 27 4.19 -15.76 8.68
N ILE A 28 3.51 -14.62 8.54
CA ILE A 28 4.01 -13.32 9.02
C ILE A 28 4.29 -13.37 10.53
N THR A 29 3.36 -13.92 11.32
CA THR A 29 3.54 -14.05 12.77
C THR A 29 4.65 -15.04 13.14
N ALA A 30 4.80 -16.15 12.40
CA ALA A 30 5.88 -17.11 12.60
C ALA A 30 7.27 -16.52 12.28
N VAL A 31 7.39 -15.78 11.17
CA VAL A 31 8.60 -15.04 10.82
C VAL A 31 8.93 -14.02 11.90
N GLY A 32 7.93 -13.24 12.35
CA GLY A 32 8.12 -12.29 13.44
C GLY A 32 8.56 -12.94 14.74
N GLN A 33 8.07 -14.13 15.08
CA GLN A 33 8.51 -14.86 16.27
C GLN A 33 10.00 -15.22 16.21
N VAL A 34 10.52 -15.63 15.05
CA VAL A 34 11.95 -15.92 14.89
C VAL A 34 12.77 -14.62 14.91
N VAL A 35 12.43 -13.67 14.03
CA VAL A 35 13.20 -12.42 13.85
C VAL A 35 13.24 -11.57 15.11
N ASN A 36 12.11 -11.42 15.81
CA ASN A 36 12.03 -10.51 16.96
C ASN A 36 12.78 -11.03 18.19
N ASN A 37 13.02 -12.34 18.27
CA ASN A 37 13.67 -13.01 19.40
C ASN A 37 15.13 -13.43 19.11
N ASP A 38 15.65 -13.20 17.90
CA ASP A 38 17.04 -13.48 17.56
C ASP A 38 17.98 -12.39 18.16
N PRO A 39 18.88 -12.73 19.11
CA PRO A 39 19.82 -11.79 19.70
C PRO A 39 20.82 -11.20 18.69
N GLY A 40 21.13 -11.93 17.60
CA GLY A 40 21.99 -11.46 16.52
C GLY A 40 21.34 -10.36 15.66
N VAL A 41 20.01 -10.36 15.58
CA VAL A 41 19.21 -9.30 14.93
C VAL A 41 19.09 -8.09 15.86
N GLY A 42 18.72 -8.28 17.12
CA GLY A 42 18.53 -7.18 18.07
C GLY A 42 17.51 -6.15 17.60
N ASN A 43 17.90 -4.87 17.53
CA ASN A 43 17.04 -3.75 17.10
C ASN A 43 17.16 -3.41 15.61
N LYS A 44 17.80 -4.28 14.83
CA LYS A 44 18.02 -4.06 13.39
C LYS A 44 16.75 -4.31 12.57
N LEU A 45 15.99 -5.34 12.91
CA LEU A 45 14.76 -5.69 12.21
C LEU A 45 13.71 -6.15 13.22
N LYS A 46 12.50 -5.62 13.08
CA LYS A 46 11.30 -6.12 13.76
C LYS A 46 10.19 -6.37 12.76
N VAL A 47 9.42 -7.43 12.97
CA VAL A 47 8.23 -7.77 12.17
C VAL A 47 7.04 -7.87 13.11
N ILE A 48 6.05 -7.00 12.92
CA ILE A 48 4.89 -6.85 13.80
C ILE A 48 3.62 -7.06 12.99
N PHE A 49 2.74 -7.93 13.48
CA PHE A 49 1.38 -8.06 12.95
C PHE A 49 0.40 -7.28 13.83
N LEU A 50 -0.33 -6.34 13.25
CA LEU A 50 -1.35 -5.55 13.95
C LEU A 50 -2.70 -6.26 13.93
N GLU A 51 -3.10 -6.74 15.10
CA GLU A 51 -4.38 -7.40 15.29
C GLU A 51 -5.56 -6.46 15.06
N ASN A 52 -6.65 -7.02 14.52
CA ASN A 52 -7.92 -6.34 14.35
C ASN A 52 -7.82 -4.97 13.66
N TYR A 53 -7.03 -4.89 12.58
CA TYR A 53 -6.91 -3.67 11.77
C TYR A 53 -8.29 -3.14 11.36
N ARG A 54 -8.52 -1.86 11.69
CA ARG A 54 -9.78 -1.12 11.55
C ARG A 54 -9.48 0.38 11.53
N VAL A 55 -10.47 1.21 11.23
CA VAL A 55 -10.32 2.68 11.06
C VAL A 55 -9.56 3.32 12.23
N SER A 56 -9.96 3.08 13.49
CA SER A 56 -9.30 3.67 14.65
C SER A 56 -7.85 3.24 14.87
N LEU A 57 -7.44 2.09 14.33
CA LEU A 57 -6.03 1.69 14.32
C LEU A 57 -5.29 2.32 13.13
N ALA A 58 -5.94 2.41 11.97
CA ALA A 58 -5.39 3.07 10.80
C ALA A 58 -5.06 4.55 11.08
N GLU A 59 -5.92 5.27 11.80
CA GLU A 59 -5.69 6.65 12.26
C GLU A 59 -4.40 6.83 13.08
N LYS A 60 -3.90 5.76 13.72
CA LYS A 60 -2.63 5.78 14.46
C LYS A 60 -1.43 5.39 13.61
N VAL A 61 -1.61 4.38 12.75
CA VAL A 61 -0.52 3.78 11.97
C VAL A 61 -0.16 4.66 10.78
N ILE A 62 -1.15 5.20 10.08
CA ILE A 62 -0.94 5.98 8.86
C ILE A 62 -0.03 7.18 9.10
N PRO A 63 -0.26 8.04 10.11
CA PRO A 63 0.61 9.20 10.36
C PRO A 63 2.01 8.86 10.88
N ALA A 64 2.22 7.62 11.33
CA ALA A 64 3.50 7.16 11.88
C ALA A 64 4.34 6.36 10.88
N THR A 65 3.89 6.24 9.63
CA THR A 65 4.52 5.38 8.63
C THR A 65 5.52 6.17 7.78
N ASP A 66 6.76 5.68 7.70
CA ASP A 66 7.77 6.22 6.79
C ASP A 66 7.57 5.71 5.35
N LEU A 67 7.34 4.41 5.18
CA LEU A 67 7.25 3.73 3.89
C LEU A 67 5.93 2.98 3.77
N SER A 68 5.17 3.26 2.72
CA SER A 68 3.89 2.64 2.41
C SER A 68 4.04 1.57 1.32
N GLU A 69 3.72 0.32 1.66
CA GLU A 69 3.80 -0.84 0.75
C GLU A 69 2.51 -0.98 -0.09
N GLN A 70 2.59 -0.68 -1.39
CA GLN A 70 1.46 -0.73 -2.34
C GLN A 70 1.81 -1.67 -3.51
N ILE A 71 1.93 -2.95 -3.19
CA ILE A 71 2.68 -3.94 -3.98
C ILE A 71 1.79 -4.99 -4.68
N SER A 72 0.57 -4.63 -5.07
CA SER A 72 -0.31 -5.51 -5.84
C SER A 72 0.31 -5.87 -7.20
N THR A 73 0.01 -7.05 -7.73
CA THR A 73 0.40 -7.37 -9.11
C THR A 73 -0.27 -6.38 -10.05
N ALA A 74 0.47 -5.79 -10.99
CA ALA A 74 -0.09 -4.80 -11.91
C ALA A 74 -1.34 -5.31 -12.63
N GLY A 75 -2.41 -4.52 -12.61
CA GLY A 75 -3.72 -4.85 -13.17
C GLY A 75 -4.67 -5.56 -12.19
N THR A 76 -4.35 -5.66 -10.90
CA THR A 76 -5.19 -6.39 -9.92
C THR A 76 -5.86 -5.48 -8.88
N GLU A 77 -5.23 -4.38 -8.49
CA GLU A 77 -5.83 -3.37 -7.62
C GLU A 77 -6.50 -2.30 -8.48
N ALA A 78 -7.83 -2.21 -8.39
CA ALA A 78 -8.58 -1.25 -9.21
C ALA A 78 -8.22 0.21 -8.93
N SER A 79 -7.90 0.54 -7.66
CA SER A 79 -7.51 1.89 -7.26
C SER A 79 -6.67 1.87 -5.99
N GLY A 80 -7.24 1.36 -4.89
CA GLY A 80 -6.65 1.50 -3.56
C GLY A 80 -6.89 2.89 -2.97
N THR A 81 -7.21 2.95 -1.68
CA THR A 81 -7.36 4.24 -0.95
C THR A 81 -6.42 4.35 0.26
N GLY A 82 -5.71 3.26 0.60
CA GLY A 82 -4.68 3.29 1.64
C GLY A 82 -3.49 4.15 1.20
N ASN A 83 -2.99 3.90 -0.01
CA ASN A 83 -1.95 4.65 -0.71
C ASN A 83 -2.14 6.17 -0.61
N MET A 84 -3.33 6.69 -0.91
CA MET A 84 -3.65 8.12 -0.83
C MET A 84 -3.53 8.68 0.59
N LYS A 85 -4.00 7.92 1.60
CA LYS A 85 -3.92 8.33 3.02
C LYS A 85 -2.47 8.42 3.48
N PHE A 86 -1.66 7.45 3.08
CA PHE A 86 -0.22 7.42 3.38
C PHE A 86 0.52 8.58 2.71
N MET A 87 0.26 8.82 1.42
CA MET A 87 0.83 9.94 0.67
C MET A 87 0.55 11.30 1.34
N LEU A 88 -0.71 11.54 1.70
CA LEU A 88 -1.13 12.78 2.39
C LEU A 88 -0.46 12.95 3.76
N ASN A 89 -0.16 11.85 4.45
CA ASN A 89 0.46 11.87 5.78
C ASN A 89 1.99 11.79 5.74
N GLY A 90 2.60 11.87 4.56
CA GLY A 90 4.05 11.98 4.42
C GLY A 90 4.82 10.66 4.43
N ALA A 91 4.14 9.53 4.23
CA ALA A 91 4.82 8.28 3.90
C ALA A 91 5.23 8.27 2.43
N LEU A 92 6.44 7.81 2.10
CA LEU A 92 6.81 7.54 0.71
C LEU A 92 6.25 6.19 0.27
N THR A 93 5.81 6.10 -0.98
CA THR A 93 5.24 4.87 -1.53
C THR A 93 6.31 4.03 -2.21
N ILE A 94 6.39 2.75 -1.84
CA ILE A 94 6.98 1.70 -2.67
C ILE A 94 5.86 0.87 -3.27
N GLY A 95 5.82 0.73 -4.59
CA GLY A 95 4.69 0.09 -5.23
C GLY A 95 4.89 -0.26 -6.69
N THR A 96 3.95 -1.03 -7.21
CA THR A 96 3.84 -1.34 -8.63
C THR A 96 3.04 -0.25 -9.35
N MET A 97 3.14 -0.21 -10.68
CA MET A 97 2.30 0.65 -11.53
C MET A 97 0.90 0.03 -11.68
N ASP A 98 0.11 0.14 -10.62
CA ASP A 98 -1.23 -0.44 -10.49
C ASP A 98 -2.21 0.54 -9.83
N GLY A 99 -3.49 0.48 -10.19
CA GLY A 99 -4.54 1.32 -9.63
C GLY A 99 -4.17 2.81 -9.54
N ALA A 100 -4.45 3.41 -8.38
CA ALA A 100 -4.17 4.83 -8.11
C ALA A 100 -2.68 5.12 -7.87
N ASN A 101 -1.79 4.11 -7.79
CA ASN A 101 -0.36 4.38 -7.74
C ASN A 101 0.13 5.06 -9.02
N VAL A 102 -0.51 4.76 -10.16
CA VAL A 102 -0.24 5.41 -11.45
C VAL A 102 -0.56 6.90 -11.36
N GLU A 103 -1.78 7.24 -10.93
CA GLU A 103 -2.19 8.63 -10.76
C GLU A 103 -1.33 9.36 -9.72
N MET A 104 -0.95 8.70 -8.62
CA MET A 104 -0.05 9.28 -7.61
C MET A 104 1.33 9.60 -8.20
N ALA A 105 1.88 8.71 -9.02
CA ALA A 105 3.15 8.95 -9.71
C ALA A 105 3.05 10.08 -10.74
N GLU A 106 1.91 10.22 -11.42
CA GLU A 106 1.65 11.33 -12.34
C GLU A 106 1.59 12.69 -11.61
N GLU A 107 0.91 12.76 -10.46
CA GLU A 107 0.79 14.01 -9.70
C GLU A 107 2.08 14.40 -8.97
N ALA A 108 2.73 13.44 -8.31
CA ALA A 108 3.92 13.72 -7.51
C ALA A 108 5.22 13.68 -8.32
N GLY A 109 5.20 13.13 -9.54
CA GLY A 109 6.39 12.76 -10.31
C GLY A 109 6.95 11.40 -9.89
N GLU A 110 7.21 10.53 -10.86
CA GLU A 110 7.72 9.17 -10.64
C GLU A 110 9.02 9.15 -9.82
N GLU A 111 9.85 10.20 -9.92
CA GLU A 111 11.08 10.31 -9.13
C GLU A 111 10.87 10.52 -7.63
N ASN A 112 9.64 10.80 -7.20
CA ASN A 112 9.25 10.99 -5.80
C ASN A 112 8.55 9.75 -5.21
N LEU A 113 8.43 8.66 -5.98
CA LEU A 113 7.95 7.35 -5.55
C LEU A 113 9.03 6.27 -5.80
N PHE A 114 8.88 5.13 -5.13
CA PHE A 114 9.72 3.95 -5.34
C PHE A 114 8.95 2.92 -6.17
N ILE A 115 8.88 3.14 -7.48
CA ILE A 115 8.18 2.24 -8.40
C ILE A 115 9.06 1.04 -8.76
N PHE A 116 8.48 -0.16 -8.79
CA PHE A 116 9.17 -1.39 -9.20
C PHE A 116 8.23 -2.38 -9.90
N GLY A 117 8.82 -3.45 -10.42
CA GLY A 117 8.09 -4.63 -10.90
C GLY A 117 7.56 -4.48 -12.31
N MET A 118 6.79 -5.49 -12.72
CA MET A 118 6.12 -5.56 -14.01
C MET A 118 5.01 -4.51 -14.12
N ARG A 119 4.81 -3.99 -15.33
CA ARG A 119 3.60 -3.24 -15.72
C ARG A 119 2.55 -4.21 -16.28
N VAL A 120 1.31 -3.75 -16.45
CA VAL A 120 0.22 -4.58 -17.00
C VAL A 120 0.61 -5.30 -18.32
N PRO A 121 1.24 -4.64 -19.31
CA PRO A 121 1.64 -5.33 -20.54
C PRO A 121 2.70 -6.44 -20.32
N ASP A 122 3.59 -6.26 -19.33
CA ASP A 122 4.60 -7.26 -18.99
C ASP A 122 3.97 -8.49 -18.33
N VAL A 123 2.96 -8.28 -17.49
CA VAL A 123 2.15 -9.35 -16.87
C VAL A 123 1.43 -10.17 -17.94
N GLU A 124 0.80 -9.49 -18.90
CA GLU A 124 0.09 -10.14 -20.02
C GLU A 124 1.05 -10.92 -20.95
N GLU A 125 2.22 -10.37 -21.23
CA GLU A 125 3.26 -11.07 -22.01
C GLU A 125 3.77 -12.31 -21.26
N LEU A 126 3.99 -12.21 -19.95
CA LEU A 126 4.42 -13.34 -19.13
C LEU A 126 3.34 -14.44 -19.07
N ASP A 127 2.07 -14.06 -19.01
CA ASP A 127 0.96 -15.01 -19.12
C ASP A 127 0.92 -15.70 -20.49
N ARG A 128 1.13 -14.95 -21.58
CA ARG A 128 1.19 -15.52 -22.94
C ARG A 128 2.37 -16.47 -23.13
N ARG A 129 3.53 -16.16 -22.53
CA ARG A 129 4.72 -17.03 -22.56
C ARG A 129 4.58 -18.30 -21.73
N GLY A 130 3.77 -18.25 -20.67
CA GLY A 130 3.71 -19.29 -19.65
C GLY A 130 4.65 -18.98 -18.48
N TYR A 131 4.08 -18.60 -17.35
CA TYR A 131 4.84 -18.33 -16.13
C TYR A 131 5.29 -19.63 -15.44
N HIS A 132 6.59 -19.73 -15.16
CA HIS A 132 7.19 -20.84 -14.44
C HIS A 132 7.99 -20.33 -13.23
N ALA A 133 7.38 -20.37 -12.04
CA ALA A 133 7.99 -19.93 -10.78
C ALA A 133 9.36 -20.61 -10.52
N GLN A 134 9.52 -21.86 -10.96
CA GLN A 134 10.76 -22.63 -10.85
C GLN A 134 11.96 -21.92 -11.47
N GLU A 135 11.79 -21.21 -12.60
CA GLU A 135 12.87 -20.48 -13.26
C GLU A 135 13.46 -19.38 -12.36
N TYR A 136 12.60 -18.65 -11.66
CA TYR A 136 13.01 -17.59 -10.74
C TYR A 136 13.67 -18.16 -9.48
N TYR A 137 13.10 -19.23 -8.93
CA TYR A 137 13.65 -19.93 -7.77
C TYR A 137 15.05 -20.50 -8.06
N ASP A 138 15.30 -21.07 -9.23
CA ASP A 138 16.61 -21.62 -9.58
C ASP A 138 17.63 -20.54 -9.93
N LYS A 139 17.18 -19.41 -10.48
CA LYS A 139 18.03 -18.29 -10.89
C LYS A 139 18.46 -17.38 -9.73
N LEU A 140 17.62 -17.21 -8.70
CA LEU A 140 17.79 -16.20 -7.65
C LEU A 140 18.17 -16.86 -6.30
N PRO A 141 19.45 -16.81 -5.87
CA PRO A 141 19.92 -17.51 -4.67
C PRO A 141 19.23 -17.08 -3.37
N GLU A 142 18.95 -15.78 -3.21
CA GLU A 142 18.30 -15.25 -2.00
C GLU A 142 16.82 -15.66 -1.93
N LEU A 143 16.11 -15.65 -3.07
CA LEU A 143 14.75 -16.17 -3.17
C LEU A 143 14.73 -17.67 -2.84
N LYS A 144 15.66 -18.43 -3.40
CA LYS A 144 15.84 -19.86 -3.13
C LYS A 144 15.99 -20.12 -1.65
N GLN A 145 16.89 -19.40 -0.99
CA GLN A 145 17.14 -19.54 0.45
C GLN A 145 15.89 -19.24 1.27
N ALA A 146 15.19 -18.14 0.98
CA ALA A 146 13.96 -17.76 1.70
C ALA A 146 12.87 -18.85 1.55
N MET A 147 12.68 -19.36 0.34
CA MET A 147 11.71 -20.42 0.07
C MET A 147 12.11 -21.76 0.72
N ASP A 148 13.40 -22.10 0.72
CA ASP A 148 13.90 -23.32 1.37
C ASP A 148 13.70 -23.28 2.88
N GLN A 149 13.89 -22.12 3.53
CA GLN A 149 13.62 -21.94 4.96
C GLN A 149 12.13 -22.10 5.28
N ILE A 150 11.24 -21.55 4.45
CA ILE A 150 9.79 -21.74 4.64
C ILE A 150 9.42 -23.21 4.44
N LYS A 151 9.97 -23.85 3.40
CA LYS A 151 9.68 -25.24 3.03
C LYS A 151 10.20 -26.25 4.05
N CYS A 152 11.36 -26.03 4.65
CA CYS A 152 11.98 -26.98 5.59
C CYS A 152 11.49 -26.83 7.04
N GLY A 153 10.53 -25.92 7.28
CA GLY A 153 9.97 -25.72 8.61
C GLY A 153 10.82 -24.87 9.54
N PHE A 154 11.77 -24.08 9.01
CA PHE A 154 12.61 -23.19 9.83
C PHE A 154 11.77 -22.24 10.70
N PHE A 155 10.65 -21.75 10.16
CA PHE A 155 9.70 -20.88 10.87
C PHE A 155 8.61 -21.65 11.63
N SER A 156 8.58 -22.97 11.55
CA SER A 156 7.57 -23.83 12.20
C SER A 156 8.15 -25.16 12.66
N PRO A 157 9.15 -25.18 13.56
CA PRO A 157 9.91 -26.40 13.89
C PRO A 157 9.06 -27.52 14.48
N GLN A 158 7.95 -27.22 15.17
CA GLN A 158 7.02 -28.23 15.69
C GLN A 158 6.10 -28.82 14.61
N GLN A 159 5.94 -28.14 13.48
CA GLN A 159 5.11 -28.55 12.35
C GLN A 159 5.82 -28.15 11.05
N PRO A 160 6.86 -28.91 10.62
CA PRO A 160 7.69 -28.50 9.49
C PRO A 160 6.91 -28.29 8.18
N ASP A 161 5.85 -29.10 7.99
CA ASP A 161 4.98 -29.05 6.83
C ASP A 161 3.86 -27.98 6.91
N LEU A 162 3.84 -27.13 7.95
CA LEU A 162 2.76 -26.16 8.19
C LEU A 162 2.50 -25.26 6.98
N PHE A 163 3.54 -24.81 6.29
CA PHE A 163 3.44 -23.88 5.16
C PHE A 163 3.47 -24.57 3.79
N LYS A 164 3.37 -25.90 3.72
CA LYS A 164 3.46 -26.66 2.46
C LYS A 164 2.47 -26.17 1.40
N ASP A 165 1.25 -25.82 1.80
CA ASP A 165 0.21 -25.40 0.86
C ASP A 165 0.52 -24.03 0.26
N LEU A 166 1.10 -23.13 1.06
CA LEU A 166 1.55 -21.82 0.60
C LEU A 166 2.73 -21.96 -0.36
N VAL A 167 3.70 -22.82 -0.04
CA VAL A 167 4.82 -23.13 -0.92
C VAL A 167 4.32 -23.75 -2.23
N ASN A 168 3.45 -24.77 -2.18
CA ASN A 168 2.87 -25.39 -3.37
C ASN A 168 2.11 -24.37 -4.23
N MET A 169 1.35 -23.47 -3.61
CA MET A 169 0.67 -22.39 -4.31
C MET A 169 1.67 -21.49 -5.04
N LEU A 170 2.75 -21.06 -4.38
CA LEU A 170 3.78 -20.21 -4.99
C LEU A 170 4.50 -20.88 -6.18
N PHE A 171 4.76 -22.18 -6.11
CA PHE A 171 5.49 -22.89 -7.17
C PHE A 171 4.62 -23.32 -8.35
N HIS A 172 3.35 -23.63 -8.12
CA HIS A 172 2.51 -24.31 -9.11
C HIS A 172 1.29 -23.50 -9.55
N HIS A 173 0.81 -22.57 -8.72
CA HIS A 173 -0.46 -21.88 -8.90
C HIS A 173 -0.38 -20.39 -8.57
N ASP A 174 0.80 -19.80 -8.69
CA ASP A 174 1.03 -18.40 -8.36
C ASP A 174 0.46 -17.48 -9.42
N ARG A 175 -0.82 -17.16 -9.23
CA ARG A 175 -1.59 -16.25 -10.09
C ARG A 175 -1.07 -14.81 -10.06
N PHE A 176 -0.33 -14.46 -9.00
CA PHE A 176 0.11 -13.09 -8.71
C PHE A 176 1.60 -12.89 -9.03
N LYS A 177 2.27 -13.93 -9.54
CA LYS A 177 3.64 -13.88 -10.08
C LYS A 177 4.64 -13.30 -9.07
N VAL A 178 4.50 -13.67 -7.79
CA VAL A 178 5.30 -13.18 -6.66
C VAL A 178 6.80 -13.31 -6.93
N PHE A 179 7.24 -14.43 -7.54
CA PHE A 179 8.66 -14.63 -7.82
C PHE A 179 9.18 -13.77 -8.98
N ALA A 180 8.29 -13.37 -9.91
CA ALA A 180 8.67 -12.53 -11.03
C ALA A 180 9.08 -11.12 -10.59
N ASP A 181 8.37 -10.55 -9.61
CA ASP A 181 8.65 -9.20 -9.09
C ASP A 181 9.67 -9.18 -7.94
N TYR A 182 10.05 -10.33 -7.38
CA TYR A 182 10.92 -10.43 -6.20
C TYR A 182 12.23 -9.64 -6.34
N GLU A 183 12.98 -9.85 -7.42
CA GLU A 183 14.28 -9.19 -7.59
C GLU A 183 14.14 -7.67 -7.73
N ALA A 184 13.11 -7.21 -8.46
CA ALA A 184 12.83 -5.79 -8.64
C ALA A 184 12.43 -5.13 -7.32
N TYR A 185 11.59 -5.81 -6.53
CA TYR A 185 11.17 -5.37 -5.20
C TYR A 185 12.36 -5.22 -4.25
N VAL A 186 13.23 -6.23 -4.15
CA VAL A 186 14.42 -6.19 -3.27
C VAL A 186 15.38 -5.06 -3.68
N LYS A 187 15.64 -4.89 -4.99
CA LYS A 187 16.47 -3.78 -5.50
C LYS A 187 15.87 -2.41 -5.22
N CYS A 188 14.54 -2.29 -5.27
CA CYS A 188 13.84 -1.06 -4.95
C CYS A 188 13.92 -0.76 -3.44
N GLN A 189 13.76 -1.78 -2.59
CA GLN A 189 13.95 -1.67 -1.14
C GLN A 189 15.39 -1.24 -0.75
N ASP A 190 16.40 -1.66 -1.50
CA ASP A 190 17.78 -1.15 -1.34
C ASP A 190 17.86 0.34 -1.66
N SER A 191 17.12 0.81 -2.67
CA SER A 191 17.05 2.23 -3.05
C SER A 191 16.35 3.06 -1.98
N VAL A 192 15.26 2.56 -1.41
CA VAL A 192 14.59 3.14 -0.24
C VAL A 192 15.60 3.35 0.90
N SER A 193 16.37 2.30 1.25
CA SER A 193 17.36 2.38 2.33
C SER A 193 18.43 3.45 2.07
N LYS A 194 18.89 3.57 0.81
CA LYS A 194 19.89 4.57 0.43
C LYS A 194 19.34 5.99 0.58
N VAL A 195 18.10 6.24 0.15
CA VAL A 195 17.47 7.57 0.26
C VAL A 195 17.14 7.90 1.70
N TYR A 196 16.66 6.93 2.50
CA TYR A 196 16.34 7.14 3.92
C TYR A 196 17.55 7.62 4.74
N MET A 197 18.76 7.15 4.40
CA MET A 197 20.01 7.63 5.01
C MET A 197 20.32 9.10 4.70
N ASN A 198 19.74 9.66 3.64
CA ASN A 198 19.81 11.08 3.31
C ASN A 198 18.50 11.77 3.74
N SER A 199 18.42 12.12 5.03
CA SER A 199 17.23 12.75 5.62
C SER A 199 16.72 13.97 4.86
N LYS A 200 17.61 14.78 4.25
CA LYS A 200 17.23 15.96 3.47
C LYS A 200 16.47 15.58 2.21
N GLU A 201 17.01 14.65 1.42
CA GLU A 201 16.35 14.21 0.18
C GLU A 201 15.09 13.40 0.47
N TRP A 202 15.11 12.53 1.49
CA TRP A 202 13.91 11.84 1.96
C TRP A 202 12.78 12.84 2.30
N THR A 203 13.07 13.84 3.13
CA THR A 203 12.08 14.85 3.55
C THR A 203 11.58 15.68 2.36
N LYS A 204 12.44 15.97 1.39
CA LYS A 204 12.05 16.69 0.17
C LYS A 204 11.06 15.88 -0.67
N MET A 205 11.31 14.57 -0.85
CA MET A 205 10.36 13.67 -1.52
C MET A 205 9.03 13.61 -0.77
N VAL A 206 9.08 13.54 0.57
CA VAL A 206 7.89 13.54 1.43
C VAL A 206 7.04 14.81 1.21
N ILE A 207 7.66 15.99 1.26
CA ILE A 207 6.96 17.28 1.05
C ILE A 207 6.31 17.33 -0.33
N ARG A 208 7.00 16.83 -1.37
CA ARG A 208 6.44 16.77 -2.73
C ARG A 208 5.21 15.88 -2.81
N ASN A 209 5.24 14.70 -2.18
CA ASN A 209 4.08 13.81 -2.11
C ASN A 209 2.90 14.48 -1.39
N ILE A 210 3.14 15.09 -0.24
CA ILE A 210 2.08 15.80 0.51
C ILE A 210 1.48 16.92 -0.35
N ALA A 211 2.31 17.75 -0.97
CA ALA A 211 1.88 18.88 -1.79
C ALA A 211 1.10 18.46 -3.05
N ALA A 212 1.42 17.29 -3.63
CA ALA A 212 0.77 16.74 -4.81
C ALA A 212 -0.50 15.91 -4.49
N SER A 213 -0.79 15.65 -3.21
CA SER A 213 -1.88 14.73 -2.85
C SER A 213 -3.30 15.31 -2.98
N GLY A 214 -3.43 16.61 -3.30
CA GLY A 214 -4.72 17.33 -3.30
C GLY A 214 -5.78 16.74 -4.23
N LYS A 215 -5.37 16.19 -5.39
CA LYS A 215 -6.28 15.49 -6.34
C LYS A 215 -7.03 14.33 -5.68
N PHE A 216 -6.46 13.69 -4.67
CA PHE A 216 -7.02 12.50 -4.03
C PHE A 216 -8.04 12.80 -2.93
N SER A 217 -8.44 14.07 -2.75
CA SER A 217 -9.57 14.42 -1.88
C SER A 217 -10.88 13.79 -2.38
N SER A 218 -11.65 13.21 -1.46
CA SER A 218 -12.99 12.69 -1.78
C SER A 218 -13.93 13.78 -2.27
N ASP A 219 -13.72 15.04 -1.86
CA ASP A 219 -14.55 16.17 -2.32
C ASP A 219 -14.47 16.32 -3.84
N ARG A 220 -13.29 16.10 -4.43
CA ARG A 220 -13.10 16.12 -5.88
C ARG A 220 -13.86 14.98 -6.55
N THR A 221 -13.77 13.76 -6.03
CA THR A 221 -14.55 12.61 -6.52
C THR A 221 -16.05 12.87 -6.45
N ILE A 222 -16.55 13.40 -5.32
CA ILE A 222 -17.98 13.71 -5.14
C ILE A 222 -18.43 14.79 -6.13
N LYS A 223 -17.60 15.82 -6.38
CA LYS A 223 -17.89 16.87 -7.38
C LYS A 223 -17.95 16.34 -8.83
N GLU A 224 -17.16 15.31 -9.16
CA GLU A 224 -17.23 14.63 -10.46
C GLU A 224 -18.49 13.78 -10.58
N TYR A 225 -18.80 12.94 -9.58
CA TYR A 225 -20.05 12.16 -9.56
C TYR A 225 -21.29 13.06 -9.62
N ALA A 226 -21.28 14.17 -8.88
CA ALA A 226 -22.36 15.14 -8.86
C ALA A 226 -22.66 15.70 -10.26
N ARG A 227 -21.63 16.17 -10.97
CA ARG A 227 -21.77 16.78 -12.29
C ARG A 227 -22.01 15.76 -13.40
N ASP A 228 -21.21 14.69 -13.43
CA ASP A 228 -21.11 13.81 -14.60
C ASP A 228 -22.11 12.64 -14.57
N ILE A 229 -22.65 12.30 -13.39
CA ILE A 229 -23.54 11.14 -13.21
C ILE A 229 -24.88 11.55 -12.57
N TRP A 230 -24.86 12.22 -11.42
CA TRP A 230 -26.07 12.56 -10.68
C TRP A 230 -26.78 13.80 -11.24
N ASN A 231 -26.07 14.60 -12.03
CA ASN A 231 -26.55 15.82 -12.65
C ASN A 231 -27.07 16.83 -11.61
N VAL A 232 -26.30 17.01 -10.53
CA VAL A 232 -26.54 17.97 -9.44
C VAL A 232 -25.32 18.88 -9.27
N GLU A 233 -25.57 20.16 -9.00
CA GLU A 233 -24.48 21.13 -8.78
C GLU A 233 -24.02 21.10 -7.31
N PRO A 234 -22.73 20.82 -7.04
CA PRO A 234 -22.18 20.89 -5.70
C PRO A 234 -22.20 22.35 -5.20
N SER A 235 -22.43 22.53 -3.90
CA SER A 235 -22.54 23.84 -3.29
C SER A 235 -21.69 23.95 -2.04
N ASP A 236 -20.96 25.05 -1.94
CA ASP A 236 -20.20 25.44 -0.73
C ASP A 236 -21.00 26.47 0.11
N LEU A 237 -22.33 26.55 -0.08
CA LEU A 237 -23.21 27.43 0.70
C LEU A 237 -23.14 27.06 2.18
N LYS A 238 -22.83 28.06 3.01
CA LYS A 238 -22.88 27.90 4.47
C LYS A 238 -24.34 27.83 4.90
N ILE A 239 -24.74 26.68 5.41
CA ILE A 239 -26.08 26.52 5.99
C ILE A 239 -26.17 27.44 7.22
N PRO A 240 -27.29 28.15 7.43
CA PRO A 240 -27.48 29.01 8.58
C PRO A 240 -27.30 28.25 9.91
N PRO A 241 -26.83 28.94 10.97
CA PRO A 241 -26.65 28.32 12.27
C PRO A 241 -27.94 27.64 12.78
N PRO A 242 -27.86 26.49 13.48
CA PRO A 242 -29.04 25.70 13.86
C PRO A 242 -29.97 26.41 14.87
N ASN A 243 -29.51 27.51 15.47
CA ASN A 243 -30.31 28.37 16.34
C ASN A 243 -31.12 29.44 15.58
N VAL A 244 -30.95 29.55 14.26
CA VAL A 244 -31.73 30.46 13.42
C VAL A 244 -32.99 29.73 12.95
N PRO A 245 -34.19 30.29 13.19
CA PRO A 245 -35.44 29.76 12.65
C PRO A 245 -35.37 29.59 11.12
N ARG A 246 -36.00 28.53 10.60
CA ARG A 246 -35.86 28.11 9.21
C ARG A 246 -36.34 29.17 8.20
N ASP A 247 -37.38 29.91 8.56
CA ASP A 247 -37.92 31.04 7.82
C ASP A 247 -36.89 32.17 7.65
N VAL A 248 -36.14 32.50 8.70
CA VAL A 248 -35.06 33.50 8.65
C VAL A 248 -33.86 32.95 7.88
N ALA A 249 -33.56 31.67 8.03
CA ALA A 249 -32.48 30.98 7.33
C ALA A 249 -32.68 30.96 5.81
N ASP A 250 -33.91 30.70 5.35
CA ASP A 250 -34.26 30.65 3.93
C ASP A 250 -34.15 32.03 3.26
N GLU A 251 -34.53 33.12 3.96
CA GLU A 251 -34.32 34.50 3.49
C GLU A 251 -32.83 34.88 3.37
N MET A 252 -32.00 34.47 4.34
CA MET A 252 -30.56 34.72 4.30
C MET A 252 -29.88 34.01 3.12
N LEU A 253 -30.29 32.76 2.83
CA LEU A 253 -29.76 31.99 1.70
C LEU A 253 -30.19 32.56 0.33
N ALA A 254 -31.42 33.07 0.22
CA ALA A 254 -31.92 33.71 -1.00
C ALA A 254 -31.16 35.01 -1.32
N ASN A 255 -30.79 35.79 -0.30
CA ASN A 255 -30.03 37.03 -0.48
C ASN A 255 -28.56 36.77 -0.88
N ASP A 256 -27.90 35.79 -0.27
CA ASP A 256 -26.49 35.43 -0.59
C ASP A 256 -26.35 34.81 -1.99
N SER A 257 -27.37 34.09 -2.46
CA SER A 257 -27.41 33.57 -3.84
C SER A 257 -27.68 34.66 -4.88
N ALA A 258 -28.48 35.67 -4.56
CA ALA A 258 -28.70 36.83 -5.42
C ALA A 258 -27.45 37.73 -5.55
N GLU A 259 -26.65 37.90 -4.49
CA GLU A 259 -25.38 38.64 -4.54
C GLU A 259 -24.32 37.91 -5.40
N LYS A 260 -24.26 36.58 -5.36
CA LYS A 260 -23.30 35.82 -6.19
C LYS A 260 -23.64 35.74 -7.68
N LEU A 261 -24.89 35.95 -8.06
CA LEU A 261 -25.34 36.00 -9.46
C LEU A 261 -25.19 37.40 -10.10
N SER A 262 -24.83 38.42 -9.32
CA SER A 262 -24.70 39.82 -9.77
C SER A 262 -23.26 40.30 -9.98
N VAL A 263 -22.29 39.38 -10.00
CA VAL A 263 -20.86 39.64 -10.28
C VAL A 263 -20.40 38.88 -11.52
#